data_AF-A0A3D4GFM9-F1
#
_entry.id   AF-A0A3D4GFM9-F1
#
_cell.length_a   1.000
_cell.length_b   1.000
_cell.length_c   1.000
_cell.angle_alpha   90.00
_cell.angle_beta   90.00
_cell.angle_gamma   90.00
#
_symmetry.space_group_name_H-M   'P 1'
#
loop_
_entity.id
_entity.type
_entity.pdbx_description
1 polymer ?
#
loop_
_entity_poly.entity_id
_entity_poly.type
_entity_poly.pdbx_seq_one_letter_code
_entity_poly.pdbx_strand_id
1 'polypeptide(L)'
;METKDIKDVQRISKRSTVVLSPTIHKVWNVVVGKNLQKETKVWRGIALMLFGLLILLQTFTIRIEPKFTLIKRVNTRNISTAQTSNKTDAASKTANASIDASALQKVVLPTEGVVLPIFWGDIGKKMVKDGVIDDQKFRALFEGGLQNVEETMLSGSVNGPIVMNEQNSRYMLDILWAFGLANKNPILENGEMTDKQYGGAGNFASTGGWTLSNGKAMDHYSKHAYVPLTKDQQDLVDRVSSNIYRPCCGNSTHFPDCNHGMAMLGLLQLLAANGVSEKDMYKIALVVNSYWFPQTYIDLAMYFKEQGKEWQNIDPQVALGTQYSSAKGYQETRSKIQSLPQPKQGGGGCGV
;
A
#
# COMPACT_ATOMS: atom_id res chain seq x y z
N MET A 1 48.24 39.20 37.77
CA MET A 1 48.66 38.31 38.87
C MET A 1 48.06 36.94 38.55
N GLU A 2 48.78 36.09 37.82
CA GLU A 2 49.77 35.08 38.28
C GLU A 2 49.09 33.73 38.64
N THR A 3 49.16 32.73 37.74
CA THR A 3 49.88 31.41 37.81
C THR A 3 49.24 30.39 38.79
N LYS A 4 49.09 29.07 38.59
CA LYS A 4 49.73 27.94 37.84
C LYS A 4 48.63 26.88 37.59
N ASP A 5 48.59 25.97 36.61
CA ASP A 5 49.51 25.07 35.90
C ASP A 5 49.71 23.65 36.52
N ILE A 6 49.36 22.65 35.69
CA ILE A 6 49.73 21.21 35.56
C ILE A 6 49.52 20.18 36.70
N LYS A 7 48.71 19.14 36.41
CA LYS A 7 49.08 17.70 36.24
C LYS A 7 47.95 16.77 36.69
N ASP A 8 47.34 16.02 35.76
CA ASP A 8 46.81 14.67 36.03
C ASP A 8 46.55 13.90 34.73
N VAL A 9 47.57 13.16 34.29
CA VAL A 9 47.46 12.06 33.33
C VAL A 9 48.32 10.92 33.88
N GLN A 10 47.70 9.84 34.36
CA GLN A 10 48.16 8.44 34.27
C GLN A 10 47.47 7.53 35.31
N ARG A 11 46.55 6.65 34.84
CA ARG A 11 46.17 5.30 35.38
C ARG A 11 44.78 4.96 34.80
N ILE A 12 44.51 3.91 34.03
CA ILE A 12 44.72 2.46 34.25
C ILE A 12 44.50 1.74 32.91
N SER A 13 45.38 0.81 32.54
CA SER A 13 45.08 -0.26 31.57
C SER A 13 45.90 -1.50 31.95
N LYS A 14 45.28 -2.49 32.59
CA LYS A 14 45.85 -3.81 32.83
C LYS A 14 45.14 -4.83 31.93
N ARG A 15 45.97 -5.54 31.14
CA ARG A 15 45.64 -6.68 30.27
C ARG A 15 45.11 -7.87 31.07
N SER A 16 44.18 -8.63 30.47
CA SER A 16 43.90 -10.02 30.83
C SER A 16 44.08 -10.89 29.58
N THR A 17 45.06 -11.80 29.62
CA THR A 17 45.29 -12.86 28.63
C THR A 17 44.67 -14.16 29.14
N VAL A 18 43.73 -14.73 28.39
CA VAL A 18 43.17 -16.07 28.63
C VAL A 18 43.96 -17.09 27.82
N VAL A 19 44.52 -18.09 28.49
CA VAL A 19 45.24 -19.23 27.89
C VAL A 19 44.26 -20.39 27.73
N LEU A 20 44.05 -20.88 26.50
CA LEU A 20 43.23 -22.04 26.19
C LEU A 20 44.08 -23.31 26.07
N SER A 21 43.59 -24.42 26.63
CA SER A 21 44.24 -25.73 26.71
C SER A 21 44.34 -26.47 25.34
N PRO A 22 45.44 -27.19 25.05
CA PRO A 22 45.74 -27.78 23.73
C PRO A 22 44.85 -28.98 23.34
N THR A 23 43.96 -29.46 24.20
CA THR A 23 43.12 -30.65 23.93
C THR A 23 41.90 -30.35 23.05
N ILE A 24 41.46 -29.09 22.95
CA ILE A 24 40.26 -28.71 22.19
C ILE A 24 40.53 -28.60 20.67
N HIS A 25 41.79 -28.39 20.27
CA HIS A 25 42.14 -28.18 18.86
C HIS A 25 42.09 -29.46 18.00
N LYS A 26 42.26 -30.66 18.59
CA LYS A 26 42.23 -31.92 17.83
C LYS A 26 40.81 -32.39 17.47
N VAL A 27 39.79 -32.04 18.26
CA VAL A 27 38.40 -32.47 18.02
C VAL A 27 37.72 -31.60 16.96
N TRP A 28 38.07 -30.31 16.89
CA TRP A 28 37.45 -29.36 15.96
C TRP A 28 37.79 -29.66 14.48
N ASN A 29 39.04 -30.04 14.19
CA ASN A 29 39.47 -30.28 12.81
C ASN A 29 38.94 -31.57 12.17
N VAL A 30 38.57 -32.59 12.96
CA VAL A 30 38.12 -33.89 12.41
C VAL A 30 36.62 -33.91 12.09
N VAL A 31 35.80 -33.20 12.88
CA VAL A 31 34.33 -33.19 12.71
C VAL A 31 33.89 -32.18 11.66
N VAL A 32 34.51 -31.00 11.60
CA VAL A 32 34.14 -29.93 10.66
C VAL A 32 34.56 -30.24 9.22
N GLY A 33 35.76 -30.83 9.03
CA GLY A 33 36.27 -31.14 7.68
C GLY A 33 35.46 -32.20 6.93
N LYS A 34 34.88 -33.17 7.63
CA LYS A 34 34.08 -34.24 7.00
C LYS A 34 32.66 -33.79 6.62
N ASN A 35 32.07 -32.86 7.37
CA ASN A 35 30.73 -32.34 7.06
C ASN A 35 30.75 -31.37 5.86
N LEU A 36 31.80 -30.54 5.72
CA LEU A 36 31.95 -29.61 4.59
C LEU A 36 32.09 -30.32 3.23
N GLN A 37 32.78 -31.47 3.16
CA GLN A 37 32.87 -32.24 1.92
C GLN A 37 31.56 -32.93 1.51
N LYS A 38 30.71 -33.28 2.48
CA LYS A 38 29.43 -33.94 2.19
C LYS A 38 28.41 -32.95 1.64
N GLU A 39 28.39 -31.71 2.15
CA GLU A 39 27.50 -30.66 1.65
C GLU A 39 27.82 -30.25 0.20
N THR A 40 29.09 -30.08 -0.16
CA THR A 40 29.48 -29.63 -1.52
C THR A 40 29.09 -30.63 -2.62
N LYS A 41 29.02 -31.94 -2.32
CA LYS A 41 28.53 -32.96 -3.27
C LYS A 41 27.02 -32.90 -3.45
N VAL A 42 26.26 -32.66 -2.39
CA VAL A 42 24.79 -32.53 -2.45
C VAL A 42 24.39 -31.31 -3.28
N TRP A 43 25.02 -30.16 -3.01
CA TRP A 43 24.74 -28.93 -3.75
C TRP A 43 25.13 -29.00 -5.23
N ARG A 44 26.21 -29.71 -5.58
CA ARG A 44 26.58 -29.98 -6.98
C ARG A 44 25.53 -30.85 -7.70
N GLY A 45 24.96 -31.85 -7.02
CA GLY A 45 23.89 -32.69 -7.57
C GLY A 45 22.61 -31.90 -7.83
N ILE A 46 22.20 -31.06 -6.87
CA ILE A 46 21.02 -30.20 -6.99
C ILE A 46 21.20 -29.19 -8.13
N ALA A 47 22.38 -28.56 -8.24
CA ALA A 47 22.66 -27.61 -9.31
C ALA A 47 22.58 -28.24 -10.71
N LEU A 48 23.10 -29.46 -10.88
CA LEU A 48 23.03 -30.18 -12.16
C LEU A 48 21.59 -30.60 -12.50
N MET A 49 20.78 -30.98 -11.50
CA MET A 49 19.38 -31.33 -11.70
C MET A 49 18.55 -30.10 -12.13
N LEU A 50 18.74 -28.96 -11.47
CA LEU A 50 18.07 -27.70 -11.82
C LEU A 50 18.49 -27.19 -13.20
N PHE A 51 19.76 -27.35 -13.58
CA PHE A 51 20.25 -26.99 -14.91
C PHE A 51 19.63 -27.88 -16.00
N GLY A 52 19.52 -29.18 -15.76
CA GLY A 52 18.82 -30.10 -16.68
C GLY A 52 17.32 -29.79 -16.84
N LEU A 53 16.64 -29.42 -15.74
CA LEU A 53 15.24 -29.01 -15.77
C LEU A 53 15.03 -27.71 -16.57
N LEU A 54 15.96 -26.77 -16.45
CA LEU A 54 15.95 -25.51 -17.20
C LEU A 54 16.08 -25.74 -18.72
N ILE A 55 16.94 -26.68 -19.14
CA ILE A 55 17.07 -27.06 -20.55
C ILE A 55 15.78 -27.72 -21.06
N LEU A 56 15.15 -28.58 -20.24
CA LEU A 56 13.88 -29.23 -20.57
C LEU A 56 12.71 -28.25 -20.73
N LEU A 57 12.72 -27.12 -20.00
CA LEU A 57 11.71 -26.07 -20.14
C LEU A 57 11.91 -25.17 -21.37
N GLN A 58 13.12 -25.14 -21.96
CA GLN A 58 13.39 -24.36 -23.17
C GLN A 58 13.01 -25.08 -24.48
N THR A 59 12.71 -26.38 -24.44
CA THR A 59 12.43 -27.18 -25.65
C THR A 59 10.95 -27.43 -25.93
N PHE A 60 10.03 -26.97 -25.08
CA PHE A 60 8.58 -27.11 -25.31
C PHE A 60 7.90 -25.75 -25.53
N THR A 61 7.64 -25.41 -26.79
CA THR A 61 6.72 -24.32 -27.14
C THR A 61 5.29 -24.85 -27.16
N ILE A 62 4.53 -24.61 -26.09
CA ILE A 62 3.11 -24.96 -26.04
C ILE A 62 2.33 -23.89 -26.83
N ARG A 63 1.95 -24.20 -28.08
CA ARG A 63 0.99 -23.39 -28.85
C ARG A 63 -0.43 -23.72 -28.40
N ILE A 64 -1.08 -22.78 -27.73
CA ILE A 64 -2.51 -22.85 -27.40
C ILE A 64 -3.25 -22.00 -28.44
N GLU A 65 -3.95 -22.65 -29.37
CA GLU A 65 -4.89 -21.97 -30.26
C GLU A 65 -6.30 -22.03 -29.67
N PRO A 66 -6.95 -20.90 -29.34
CA PRO A 66 -8.34 -20.90 -28.92
C PRO A 66 -9.25 -21.06 -30.15
N LYS A 67 -9.90 -22.22 -30.27
CA LYS A 67 -11.03 -22.42 -31.18
C LYS A 67 -12.30 -21.83 -30.57
N PHE A 68 -12.65 -20.60 -30.93
CA PHE A 68 -14.01 -20.10 -30.73
C PHE A 68 -14.75 -20.02 -32.08
N THR A 69 -15.65 -20.97 -32.25
CA THR A 69 -16.62 -21.04 -33.35
C THR A 69 -17.83 -20.15 -33.06
N LEU A 70 -17.98 -19.11 -33.89
CA LEU A 70 -19.19 -18.72 -34.61
C LEU A 70 -20.55 -18.83 -33.86
N ILE A 71 -21.08 -17.70 -33.40
CA ILE A 71 -22.54 -17.48 -33.27
C ILE A 71 -22.96 -16.46 -34.32
N LYS A 72 -23.88 -16.87 -35.19
CA LYS A 72 -24.50 -16.09 -36.27
C LYS A 72 -25.78 -15.37 -35.80
N ARG A 73 -26.01 -14.23 -36.45
CA ARG A 73 -27.28 -13.54 -36.76
C ARG A 73 -27.98 -12.75 -35.65
N VAL A 74 -27.98 -11.42 -35.82
CA VAL A 74 -29.21 -10.66 -36.08
C VAL A 74 -28.96 -9.70 -37.25
N ASN A 75 -30.02 -9.51 -38.03
CA ASN A 75 -30.10 -8.96 -39.36
C ASN A 75 -30.73 -7.57 -39.27
N THR A 76 -30.08 -6.51 -39.74
CA THR A 76 -30.77 -5.26 -40.06
C THR A 76 -30.14 -4.64 -41.29
N ARG A 77 -30.93 -4.69 -42.37
CA ARG A 77 -30.69 -4.01 -43.64
C ARG A 77 -30.69 -2.50 -43.40
N ASN A 78 -29.75 -1.79 -44.03
CA ASN A 78 -30.09 -0.71 -44.95
C ASN A 78 -28.88 -0.40 -45.84
N ILE A 79 -29.15 -0.54 -47.13
CA ILE A 79 -28.28 -0.29 -48.26
C ILE A 79 -28.46 1.17 -48.66
N SER A 80 -27.36 1.91 -48.75
CA SER A 80 -27.21 3.02 -49.70
C SER A 80 -25.75 3.09 -50.14
N THR A 81 -25.52 2.57 -51.33
CA THR A 81 -24.33 2.69 -52.19
C THR A 81 -24.04 4.15 -52.54
N ALA A 82 -22.78 4.57 -52.44
CA ALA A 82 -22.06 5.26 -53.52
C ALA A 82 -20.56 5.42 -53.23
N GLN A 83 -19.78 4.85 -54.15
CA GLN A 83 -18.49 5.33 -54.67
C GLN A 83 -17.18 5.09 -53.90
N THR A 84 -16.58 3.97 -54.32
CA THR A 84 -15.14 3.72 -54.52
C THR A 84 -14.38 4.84 -55.20
N SER A 85 -13.22 5.18 -54.65
CA SER A 85 -12.00 5.47 -55.41
C SER A 85 -10.78 4.95 -54.64
N ASN A 86 -10.05 4.05 -55.30
CA ASN A 86 -8.80 3.45 -54.83
C ASN A 86 -7.69 4.51 -54.78
N LYS A 87 -6.93 4.52 -53.69
CA LYS A 87 -5.52 4.93 -53.72
C LYS A 87 -4.72 4.04 -52.76
N THR A 88 -3.83 3.28 -53.36
CA THR A 88 -2.86 2.37 -52.75
C THR A 88 -1.77 3.12 -51.98
N ASP A 89 -1.33 2.46 -50.90
CA ASP A 89 -0.01 2.48 -50.29
C ASP A 89 0.60 3.81 -49.83
N ALA A 90 0.49 4.08 -48.53
CA ALA A 90 1.60 4.58 -47.71
C ALA A 90 1.33 4.40 -46.21
N ALA A 91 2.18 3.58 -45.59
CA ALA A 91 2.56 3.63 -44.18
C ALA A 91 1.47 3.41 -43.12
N SER A 92 1.49 2.19 -42.57
CA SER A 92 1.24 1.93 -41.15
C SER A 92 2.12 2.85 -40.29
N LYS A 93 1.63 4.08 -40.04
CA LYS A 93 2.09 4.92 -38.95
C LYS A 93 1.40 4.42 -37.70
N THR A 94 2.16 3.65 -36.91
CA THR A 94 1.91 3.44 -35.49
C THR A 94 1.58 4.80 -34.88
N ALA A 95 0.33 4.99 -34.50
CA ALA A 95 -0.11 6.17 -33.78
C ALA A 95 0.47 6.10 -32.36
N ASN A 96 1.73 6.51 -32.21
CA ASN A 96 2.18 7.08 -30.95
C ASN A 96 1.50 8.45 -30.83
N ALA A 97 0.19 8.44 -30.57
CA ALA A 97 -0.48 9.59 -30.00
C ALA A 97 0.22 9.81 -28.65
N SER A 98 0.99 10.88 -28.53
CA SER A 98 1.60 11.25 -27.26
C SER A 98 0.49 11.31 -26.22
N ILE A 99 0.55 10.41 -25.25
CA ILE A 99 -0.43 10.37 -24.17
C ILE A 99 -0.35 11.70 -23.42
N ASP A 100 -1.44 12.47 -23.42
CA ASP A 100 -1.54 13.71 -22.64
C ASP A 100 -1.56 13.37 -21.14
N ALA A 101 -0.39 13.49 -20.52
CA ALA A 101 -0.18 13.23 -19.09
C ALA A 101 -0.98 14.20 -18.20
N SER A 102 -1.21 15.44 -18.65
CA SER A 102 -1.97 16.43 -17.86
C SER A 102 -3.46 16.08 -17.83
N ALA A 103 -4.02 15.64 -18.97
CA ALA A 103 -5.40 15.18 -19.02
C ALA A 103 -5.62 13.92 -18.16
N LEU A 104 -4.67 12.97 -18.17
CA LEU A 104 -4.71 11.79 -17.29
C LEU A 104 -4.66 12.17 -15.82
N GLN A 105 -3.77 13.08 -15.44
CA GLN A 105 -3.65 13.53 -14.05
C GLN A 105 -4.97 14.10 -13.53
N LYS A 106 -5.65 14.96 -14.29
CA LYS A 106 -6.93 15.56 -13.88
C LYS A 106 -8.05 14.52 -13.67
N VAL A 107 -7.99 13.44 -14.44
CA VAL A 107 -8.95 12.33 -14.36
C VAL A 107 -8.70 11.44 -13.15
N VAL A 108 -7.43 11.25 -12.77
CA VAL A 108 -7.02 10.44 -11.62
C VAL A 108 -7.13 11.23 -10.31
N LEU A 109 -6.83 12.52 -10.36
CA LEU A 109 -6.78 13.47 -9.24
C LEU A 109 -7.65 14.69 -9.58
N PRO A 110 -8.97 14.60 -9.42
CA PRO A 110 -9.85 15.74 -9.57
C PRO A 110 -9.41 16.90 -8.68
N THR A 111 -9.36 18.13 -9.21
CA THR A 111 -8.88 19.29 -8.46
C THR A 111 -9.87 19.70 -7.36
N GLU A 112 -11.16 19.49 -7.61
CA GLU A 112 -12.26 19.73 -6.69
C GLU A 112 -12.31 18.76 -5.50
N GLY A 113 -11.55 17.67 -5.55
CA GLY A 113 -11.59 16.64 -4.53
C GLY A 113 -12.66 15.57 -4.75
N VAL A 114 -12.85 14.74 -3.73
CA VAL A 114 -13.92 13.75 -3.61
C VAL A 114 -14.71 14.02 -2.34
N VAL A 115 -16.04 14.02 -2.48
CA VAL A 115 -16.95 14.05 -1.33
C VAL A 115 -16.94 12.68 -0.67
N LEU A 116 -16.63 12.65 0.62
CA LEU A 116 -16.75 11.47 1.45
C LEU A 116 -18.15 11.48 2.10
N PRO A 117 -19.04 10.51 1.77
CA PRO A 117 -20.37 10.40 2.35
C PRO A 117 -20.29 9.79 3.77
N ILE A 118 -19.58 10.48 4.66
CA ILE A 118 -19.36 10.09 6.04
C ILE A 118 -19.91 11.17 6.98
N PHE A 119 -20.51 10.74 8.09
CA PHE A 119 -20.80 11.62 9.21
C PHE A 119 -19.64 11.60 10.20
N TRP A 120 -18.95 12.74 10.38
CA TRP A 120 -17.82 12.84 11.30
C TRP A 120 -18.21 13.32 12.70
N GLY A 121 -19.16 14.26 12.82
CA GLY A 121 -19.59 14.78 14.11
C GLY A 121 -18.41 15.27 14.95
N ASP A 122 -18.34 14.82 16.20
CA ASP A 122 -17.33 15.16 17.21
C ASP A 122 -16.26 14.06 17.42
N ILE A 123 -16.05 13.17 16.45
CA ILE A 123 -15.11 12.04 16.57
C ILE A 123 -13.69 12.53 16.92
N GLY A 124 -13.18 13.57 16.26
CA GLY A 124 -11.86 14.14 16.57
C GLY A 124 -11.74 14.62 18.01
N LYS A 125 -12.74 15.34 18.52
CA LYS A 125 -12.78 15.78 19.93
C LYS A 125 -12.69 14.60 20.90
N LYS A 126 -13.42 13.52 20.61
CA LYS A 126 -13.40 12.29 21.41
C LYS A 126 -12.01 11.66 21.38
N MET A 127 -11.40 11.54 20.21
CA MET A 127 -10.04 10.99 20.06
C MET A 127 -8.98 11.81 20.82
N VAL A 128 -9.09 13.15 20.81
CA VAL A 128 -8.20 14.02 21.60
C VAL A 128 -8.43 13.82 23.10
N LYS A 129 -9.70 13.86 23.52
CA LYS A 129 -10.09 13.67 24.93
C LYS A 129 -9.63 12.32 25.49
N ASP A 130 -9.79 11.26 24.72
CA ASP A 130 -9.49 9.90 25.12
C ASP A 130 -8.00 9.55 24.93
N GLY A 131 -7.18 10.50 24.49
CA GLY A 131 -5.73 10.37 24.37
C GLY A 131 -5.24 9.60 23.13
N VAL A 132 -6.14 9.22 22.23
CA VAL A 132 -5.76 8.64 20.93
C VAL A 132 -4.88 9.61 20.14
N ILE A 133 -5.22 10.90 20.24
CA ILE A 133 -4.50 12.01 19.66
C ILE A 133 -4.02 12.93 20.78
N ASP A 134 -2.72 13.14 20.85
CA ASP A 134 -2.08 14.26 21.53
C ASP A 134 -2.21 15.49 20.62
N ASP A 135 -3.08 16.43 21.01
CA ASP A 135 -3.45 17.59 20.21
C ASP A 135 -2.22 18.42 19.78
N GLN A 136 -1.25 18.61 20.68
CA GLN A 136 -0.05 19.39 20.39
C GLN A 136 0.85 18.66 19.39
N LYS A 137 1.11 17.37 19.60
CA LYS A 137 1.92 16.58 18.66
C LYS A 137 1.28 16.47 17.28
N PHE A 138 -0.04 16.30 17.24
CA PHE A 138 -0.77 16.17 15.98
C PHE A 138 -0.74 17.47 15.17
N ARG A 139 -0.98 18.61 15.81
CA ARG A 139 -0.88 19.94 15.17
C ARG A 139 0.53 20.23 14.65
N ALA A 140 1.55 19.79 15.38
CA ALA A 140 2.95 20.00 14.99
C ALA A 140 3.34 19.30 13.67
N LEU A 141 2.53 18.36 13.16
CA LEU A 141 2.75 17.76 11.84
C LEU A 141 2.48 18.71 10.67
N PHE A 142 1.76 19.80 10.92
CA PHE A 142 1.28 20.71 9.88
C PHE A 142 1.93 22.09 10.11
N GLU A 143 3.11 22.30 9.52
CA GLU A 143 3.94 23.50 9.69
C GLU A 143 3.20 24.81 9.29
N GLY A 144 2.18 24.73 8.45
CA GLY A 144 1.29 25.83 8.06
C GLY A 144 0.02 25.99 8.92
N GLY A 145 -0.16 25.16 9.95
CA GLY A 145 -1.38 25.04 10.72
C GLY A 145 -2.48 24.25 10.00
N LEU A 146 -3.57 23.99 10.73
CA LEU A 146 -4.77 23.35 10.19
C LEU A 146 -5.67 24.39 9.52
N GLN A 147 -6.29 24.02 8.40
CA GLN A 147 -7.36 24.80 7.76
C GLN A 147 -8.65 24.68 8.57
N ASN A 148 -9.62 25.58 8.35
CA ASN A 148 -10.87 25.61 9.13
C ASN A 148 -11.62 24.27 9.21
N VAL A 149 -11.67 23.49 8.12
CA VAL A 149 -12.33 22.18 8.12
C VAL A 149 -11.54 21.16 8.94
N GLU A 150 -10.22 21.13 8.79
CA GLU A 150 -9.30 20.26 9.53
C GLU A 150 -9.32 20.59 11.03
N GLU A 151 -9.37 21.88 11.36
CA GLU A 151 -9.53 22.37 12.73
C GLU A 151 -10.87 21.88 13.31
N THR A 152 -11.95 22.03 12.55
CA THR A 152 -13.28 21.58 13.00
C THR A 152 -13.38 20.06 13.10
N MET A 153 -12.69 19.32 12.24
CA MET A 153 -12.61 17.86 12.33
C MET A 153 -11.84 17.41 13.57
N LEU A 154 -10.74 18.09 13.94
CA LEU A 154 -9.92 17.73 15.09
C LEU A 154 -10.57 18.15 16.42
N SER A 155 -10.96 19.42 16.54
CA SER A 155 -11.32 20.05 17.81
C SER A 155 -12.79 20.51 17.86
N GLY A 156 -13.56 20.30 16.79
CA GLY A 156 -14.92 20.82 16.57
C GLY A 156 -15.99 19.73 16.43
N SER A 157 -17.08 20.05 15.73
CA SER A 157 -18.09 19.08 15.29
C SER A 157 -18.43 19.36 13.84
N VAL A 158 -18.32 18.36 12.97
CA VAL A 158 -18.63 18.49 11.54
C VAL A 158 -19.95 17.79 11.23
N ASN A 159 -20.94 18.58 10.84
CA ASN A 159 -22.30 18.11 10.54
C ASN A 159 -22.61 18.10 9.03
N GLY A 160 -21.57 18.21 8.19
CA GLY A 160 -21.70 18.30 6.73
C GLY A 160 -20.72 17.36 6.02
N PRO A 161 -20.79 17.31 4.68
CA PRO A 161 -19.90 16.47 3.89
C PRO A 161 -18.43 16.88 4.08
N ILE A 162 -17.56 15.88 4.16
CA ILE A 162 -16.10 16.09 4.13
C ILE A 162 -15.64 15.94 2.70
N VAL A 163 -14.82 16.87 2.24
CA VAL A 163 -14.17 16.78 0.92
C VAL A 163 -12.70 16.49 1.14
N MET A 164 -12.21 15.42 0.51
CA MET A 164 -10.78 15.13 0.43
C MET A 164 -10.24 15.58 -0.92
N ASN A 165 -9.13 16.31 -0.91
CA ASN A 165 -8.42 16.76 -2.11
C ASN A 165 -6.91 16.65 -1.90
N GLU A 166 -6.13 17.14 -2.86
CA GLU A 166 -4.66 17.09 -2.77
C GLU A 166 -4.14 17.84 -1.54
N GLN A 167 -4.72 19.01 -1.22
CA GLN A 167 -4.26 19.90 -0.15
C GLN A 167 -4.43 19.28 1.25
N ASN A 168 -5.54 18.60 1.51
CA ASN A 168 -5.83 18.01 2.81
C ASN A 168 -5.60 16.48 2.86
N SER A 169 -5.12 15.87 1.76
CA SER A 169 -4.93 14.41 1.65
C SER A 169 -4.09 13.84 2.80
N ARG A 170 -3.04 14.57 3.21
CA ARG A 170 -2.17 14.22 4.32
C ARG A 170 -2.89 14.30 5.68
N TYR A 171 -3.64 15.36 5.93
CA TYR A 171 -4.44 15.47 7.15
C TYR A 171 -5.46 14.33 7.23
N MET A 172 -6.15 14.05 6.12
CA MET A 172 -7.14 12.97 6.03
C MET A 172 -6.51 11.61 6.29
N LEU A 173 -5.30 11.35 5.80
CA LEU A 173 -4.54 10.13 6.12
C LEU A 173 -4.33 9.99 7.64
N ASP A 174 -3.78 11.03 8.28
CA ASP A 174 -3.37 10.96 9.68
C ASP A 174 -4.57 10.90 10.64
N ILE A 175 -5.66 11.64 10.37
CA ILE A 175 -6.87 11.62 11.20
C ILE A 175 -7.65 10.31 11.06
N LEU A 176 -7.72 9.75 9.84
CA LEU A 176 -8.36 8.45 9.61
C LEU A 176 -7.50 7.30 10.14
N TRP A 177 -6.17 7.44 10.14
CA TRP A 177 -5.28 6.48 10.80
C TRP A 177 -5.56 6.43 12.30
N ALA A 178 -5.61 7.59 12.98
CA ALA A 178 -5.97 7.67 14.39
C ALA A 178 -7.30 6.97 14.68
N PHE A 179 -8.33 7.29 13.88
CA PHE A 179 -9.65 6.71 14.00
C PHE A 179 -9.66 5.21 13.75
N GLY A 180 -9.05 4.75 12.66
CA GLY A 180 -8.98 3.34 12.29
C GLY A 180 -8.27 2.50 13.35
N LEU A 181 -7.21 3.04 13.97
CA LEU A 181 -6.48 2.39 15.06
C LEU A 181 -7.34 2.28 16.32
N ALA A 182 -8.08 3.33 16.66
CA ALA A 182 -8.74 3.45 17.95
C ALA A 182 -10.16 2.89 18.00
N ASN A 183 -10.90 2.97 16.88
CA ASN A 183 -12.26 2.48 16.82
C ASN A 183 -12.27 0.95 16.98
N LYS A 184 -13.12 0.45 17.88
CA LYS A 184 -13.24 -0.97 18.17
C LYS A 184 -13.70 -1.72 16.91
N ASN A 185 -12.90 -2.67 16.45
CA ASN A 185 -13.19 -3.44 15.25
C ASN A 185 -12.68 -4.89 15.33
N PRO A 186 -13.51 -5.92 15.03
CA PRO A 186 -13.10 -7.32 15.04
C PRO A 186 -11.91 -7.66 14.13
N ILE A 187 -11.69 -6.92 13.03
CA ILE A 187 -10.51 -7.09 12.16
C ILE A 187 -9.22 -6.87 12.96
N LEU A 188 -9.22 -5.90 13.87
CA LEU A 188 -8.05 -5.59 14.70
C LEU A 188 -7.91 -6.56 15.87
N GLU A 189 -9.00 -7.12 16.38
CA GLU A 189 -8.98 -8.02 17.55
C GLU A 189 -8.72 -9.47 17.18
N ASN A 190 -9.13 -9.89 15.98
CA ASN A 190 -9.12 -11.29 15.55
C ASN A 190 -8.50 -11.51 14.15
N GLY A 191 -8.11 -10.43 13.46
CA GLY A 191 -7.51 -10.51 12.12
C GLY A 191 -5.99 -10.73 12.15
N GLU A 192 -5.38 -10.55 10.98
CA GLU A 192 -4.02 -10.97 10.64
C GLU A 192 -2.95 -10.36 11.56
N MET A 193 -3.13 -9.10 11.98
CA MET A 193 -2.18 -8.43 12.88
C MET A 193 -2.04 -9.12 14.24
N THR A 194 -3.03 -9.90 14.66
CA THR A 194 -3.01 -10.60 15.95
C THR A 194 -2.39 -11.99 15.87
N ASP A 195 -2.03 -12.45 14.66
CA ASP A 195 -1.40 -13.75 14.47
C ASP A 195 -0.08 -13.83 15.27
N LYS A 196 0.08 -14.95 15.98
CA LYS A 196 1.25 -15.25 16.81
C LYS A 196 2.55 -15.21 16.02
N GLN A 197 2.53 -15.47 14.71
CA GLN A 197 3.72 -15.41 13.86
C GLN A 197 4.36 -14.02 13.85
N TYR A 198 3.58 -12.96 14.13
CA TYR A 198 4.07 -11.57 14.16
C TYR A 198 4.44 -11.08 15.57
N GLY A 199 4.25 -11.90 16.61
CA GLY A 199 4.49 -11.50 18.00
C GLY A 199 3.45 -10.50 18.54
N GLY A 200 2.30 -10.39 17.87
CA GLY A 200 1.19 -9.50 18.23
C GLY A 200 1.15 -8.20 17.42
N ALA A 201 0.03 -7.47 17.57
CA ALA A 201 -0.28 -6.31 16.74
C ALA A 201 0.60 -5.07 17.00
N GLY A 202 1.45 -5.06 18.04
CA GLY A 202 2.17 -3.86 18.46
C GLY A 202 3.30 -3.41 17.54
N ASN A 203 3.89 -4.31 16.74
CA ASN A 203 5.14 -4.05 16.01
C ASN A 203 4.94 -3.61 14.54
N PHE A 204 3.71 -3.41 14.11
CA PHE A 204 3.42 -2.96 12.75
C PHE A 204 3.62 -1.45 12.59
N ALA A 205 3.81 -0.98 11.36
CA ALA A 205 3.97 0.45 11.10
C ALA A 205 2.71 1.25 11.49
N SER A 206 1.52 0.65 11.33
CA SER A 206 0.25 1.24 11.77
C SER A 206 0.10 1.40 13.28
N THR A 207 0.84 0.68 14.11
CA THR A 207 0.75 0.75 15.58
C THR A 207 2.02 1.33 16.17
N GLY A 208 3.18 0.71 15.90
CA GLY A 208 4.48 1.18 16.39
C GLY A 208 4.88 2.54 15.82
N GLY A 209 4.39 2.88 14.62
CA GLY A 209 4.57 4.22 14.03
C GLY A 209 3.63 5.29 14.59
N TRP A 210 2.58 4.92 15.33
CA TRP A 210 1.64 5.88 15.91
C TRP A 210 2.16 6.45 17.24
N THR A 211 3.01 7.46 17.15
CA THR A 211 3.65 8.14 18.30
C THR A 211 2.88 9.38 18.78
N LEU A 212 1.73 9.63 18.17
CA LEU A 212 0.91 10.84 18.35
C LEU A 212 -0.18 10.67 19.41
N SER A 213 -0.10 9.63 20.24
CA SER A 213 -1.04 9.40 21.34
C SER A 213 -0.49 9.90 22.68
N ASN A 214 -1.41 10.11 23.63
CA ASN A 214 -1.10 10.24 25.04
C ASN A 214 -0.92 8.83 25.64
N GLY A 215 0.31 8.34 25.66
CA GLY A 215 0.63 6.97 26.04
C GLY A 215 1.21 6.19 24.87
N LYS A 216 0.91 4.89 24.78
CA LYS A 216 1.32 4.05 23.65
C LYS A 216 0.12 3.81 22.72
N ALA A 217 0.38 3.62 21.43
CA ALA A 217 -0.66 3.27 20.46
C ALA A 217 -1.53 2.07 20.88
N MET A 218 -0.91 1.03 21.45
CA MET A 218 -1.61 -0.17 21.92
C MET A 218 -2.53 0.07 23.12
N ASP A 219 -2.40 1.20 23.82
CA ASP A 219 -3.33 1.59 24.88
C ASP A 219 -4.70 2.04 24.34
N HIS A 220 -4.77 2.31 23.02
CA HIS A 220 -5.97 2.75 22.30
C HIS A 220 -6.41 1.79 21.18
N TYR A 221 -5.57 0.83 20.80
CA TYR A 221 -5.82 -0.12 19.70
C TYR A 221 -7.14 -0.88 19.88
N SER A 222 -8.08 -0.70 18.94
CA SER A 222 -9.41 -1.31 18.93
C SER A 222 -10.18 -1.18 20.25
N LYS A 223 -10.02 -0.05 20.95
CA LYS A 223 -10.53 0.11 22.32
C LYS A 223 -11.85 0.88 22.40
N HIS A 224 -12.02 1.88 21.54
CA HIS A 224 -13.05 2.89 21.71
C HIS A 224 -14.23 2.64 20.77
N ALA A 225 -15.45 2.65 21.28
CA ALA A 225 -16.64 2.44 20.46
C ALA A 225 -17.19 3.78 19.92
N TYR A 226 -16.37 4.51 19.15
CA TYR A 226 -16.80 5.80 18.57
C TYR A 226 -17.92 5.62 17.55
N VAL A 227 -17.75 4.63 16.68
CA VAL A 227 -18.71 4.26 15.64
C VAL A 227 -18.89 2.75 15.67
N PRO A 228 -19.86 2.23 16.45
CA PRO A 228 -20.19 0.81 16.44
C PRO A 228 -20.86 0.43 15.12
N LEU A 229 -20.47 -0.71 14.55
CA LEU A 229 -21.06 -1.26 13.34
C LEU A 229 -22.08 -2.36 13.68
N THR A 230 -23.16 -2.44 12.89
CA THR A 230 -24.01 -3.64 12.88
C THR A 230 -23.26 -4.80 12.27
N LYS A 231 -23.78 -6.02 12.43
CA LYS A 231 -23.19 -7.21 11.82
C LYS A 231 -23.05 -7.07 10.30
N ASP A 232 -24.11 -6.63 9.62
CA ASP A 232 -24.09 -6.48 8.15
C ASP A 232 -23.10 -5.41 7.69
N GLN A 233 -22.95 -4.33 8.46
CA GLN A 233 -21.96 -3.29 8.19
C GLN A 233 -20.53 -3.82 8.39
N GLN A 234 -20.28 -4.59 9.45
CA GLN A 234 -18.97 -5.22 9.66
C GLN A 234 -18.66 -6.24 8.57
N ASP A 235 -19.60 -7.13 8.22
CA ASP A 235 -19.43 -8.11 7.14
C ASP A 235 -19.10 -7.42 5.80
N LEU A 236 -19.66 -6.23 5.55
CA LEU A 236 -19.33 -5.41 4.39
C LEU A 236 -17.90 -4.86 4.46
N VAL A 237 -17.48 -4.34 5.61
CA VAL A 237 -16.10 -3.88 5.83
C VAL A 237 -15.11 -5.03 5.65
N ASP A 238 -15.40 -6.22 6.19
CA ASP A 238 -14.56 -7.40 6.04
C ASP A 238 -14.35 -7.73 4.55
N ARG A 239 -15.44 -7.90 3.79
CA ARG A 239 -15.36 -8.22 2.35
C ARG A 239 -14.62 -7.17 1.53
N VAL A 240 -14.94 -5.89 1.75
CA VAL A 240 -14.35 -4.79 0.95
C VAL A 240 -12.88 -4.62 1.27
N SER A 241 -12.53 -4.61 2.57
CA SER A 241 -11.14 -4.40 3.01
C SER A 241 -10.21 -5.52 2.53
N SER A 242 -10.67 -6.77 2.40
CA SER A 242 -9.87 -7.88 1.87
C SER A 242 -9.44 -7.70 0.41
N ASN A 243 -10.12 -6.83 -0.35
CA ASN A 243 -9.89 -6.64 -1.77
C ASN A 243 -9.18 -5.33 -2.13
N ILE A 244 -8.87 -4.49 -1.14
CA ILE A 244 -8.22 -3.18 -1.35
C ILE A 244 -6.77 -3.24 -0.93
N TYR A 245 -5.85 -3.08 -1.88
CA TYR A 245 -4.41 -3.00 -1.68
C TYR A 245 -3.91 -1.57 -1.84
N ARG A 246 -2.68 -1.32 -1.37
CA ARG A 246 -1.98 -0.04 -1.58
C ARG A 246 -0.49 -0.28 -1.87
N PRO A 247 0.13 0.56 -2.72
CA PRO A 247 1.40 0.24 -3.37
C PRO A 247 2.61 0.31 -2.44
N CYS A 248 2.42 0.65 -1.16
CA CYS A 248 3.46 0.65 -0.14
C CYS A 248 3.70 -0.72 0.52
N CYS A 249 2.72 -1.64 0.49
CA CYS A 249 2.86 -2.97 1.11
C CYS A 249 2.20 -4.08 0.26
N GLY A 250 2.39 -5.34 0.66
CA GLY A 250 1.83 -6.50 -0.03
C GLY A 250 0.47 -6.95 0.50
N ASN A 251 0.01 -6.35 1.59
CA ASN A 251 -1.16 -6.77 2.35
C ASN A 251 -2.40 -5.97 1.95
N SER A 252 -3.58 -6.58 2.12
CA SER A 252 -4.87 -5.92 1.87
C SER A 252 -5.24 -4.97 3.03
N THR A 253 -6.38 -4.30 2.91
CA THR A 253 -6.95 -3.47 3.98
C THR A 253 -7.53 -4.22 5.15
N HIS A 254 -7.82 -5.49 4.95
CA HIS A 254 -8.13 -6.38 6.04
C HIS A 254 -6.91 -6.65 6.95
N PHE A 255 -5.68 -6.51 6.42
CA PHE A 255 -4.45 -6.53 7.21
C PHE A 255 -3.83 -5.11 7.26
N PRO A 256 -4.30 -4.23 8.16
CA PRO A 256 -3.92 -2.82 8.21
C PRO A 256 -2.56 -2.62 8.91
N ASP A 257 -1.50 -3.18 8.34
CA ASP A 257 -0.11 -3.18 8.83
C ASP A 257 0.64 -1.84 8.70
N CYS A 258 0.13 -0.92 7.88
CA CYS A 258 0.68 0.42 7.67
C CYS A 258 -0.36 1.53 7.92
N ASN A 259 0.10 2.77 8.05
CA ASN A 259 -0.76 3.94 8.26
C ASN A 259 -1.86 4.07 7.18
N HIS A 260 -1.53 3.93 5.90
CA HIS A 260 -2.50 3.95 4.80
C HIS A 260 -3.56 2.87 4.94
N GLY A 261 -3.17 1.72 5.47
CA GLY A 261 -4.09 0.62 5.69
C GLY A 261 -5.05 0.83 6.82
N MET A 262 -4.51 1.28 7.95
CA MET A 262 -5.32 1.62 9.10
C MET A 262 -6.26 2.79 8.78
N ALA A 263 -5.80 3.79 8.03
CA ALA A 263 -6.62 4.89 7.55
C ALA A 263 -7.73 4.43 6.59
N MET A 264 -7.41 3.58 5.61
CA MET A 264 -8.42 3.03 4.71
C MET A 264 -9.44 2.19 5.50
N LEU A 265 -8.99 1.35 6.45
CA LEU A 265 -9.91 0.61 7.32
C LEU A 265 -10.83 1.56 8.12
N GLY A 266 -10.28 2.65 8.67
CA GLY A 266 -11.06 3.70 9.33
C GLY A 266 -12.12 4.32 8.41
N LEU A 267 -11.75 4.66 7.18
CA LEU A 267 -12.69 5.17 6.19
C LEU A 267 -13.80 4.17 5.86
N LEU A 268 -13.46 2.90 5.62
CA LEU A 268 -14.44 1.87 5.28
C LEU A 268 -15.45 1.64 6.40
N GLN A 269 -15.01 1.70 7.67
CA GLN A 269 -15.91 1.65 8.82
C GLN A 269 -16.91 2.82 8.80
N LEU A 270 -16.44 4.04 8.56
CA LEU A 270 -17.32 5.21 8.46
C LEU A 270 -18.29 5.11 7.28
N LEU A 271 -17.82 4.66 6.11
CA LEU A 271 -18.68 4.48 4.93
C LEU A 271 -19.78 3.43 5.19
N ALA A 272 -19.43 2.30 5.81
CA ALA A 272 -20.40 1.26 6.16
C ALA A 272 -21.42 1.76 7.20
N ALA A 273 -20.96 2.48 8.23
CA ALA A 273 -21.84 3.10 9.22
C ALA A 273 -22.86 4.07 8.60
N ASN A 274 -22.47 4.74 7.50
CA ASN A 274 -23.31 5.67 6.75
C ASN A 274 -24.10 5.01 5.60
N GLY A 275 -24.13 3.68 5.53
CA GLY A 275 -24.96 2.93 4.58
C GLY A 275 -24.48 2.99 3.13
N VAL A 276 -23.21 3.29 2.90
CA VAL A 276 -22.62 3.35 1.56
C VAL A 276 -22.55 1.94 0.96
N SER A 277 -22.94 1.81 -0.30
CA SER A 277 -22.95 0.52 -0.99
C SER A 277 -21.54 -0.02 -1.25
N GLU A 278 -21.38 -1.35 -1.32
CA GLU A 278 -20.10 -2.00 -1.64
C GLU A 278 -19.44 -1.43 -2.90
N LYS A 279 -20.22 -1.22 -3.96
CA LYS A 279 -19.77 -0.64 -5.22
C LYS A 279 -19.21 0.78 -5.04
N ASP A 280 -19.88 1.60 -4.23
CA ASP A 280 -19.45 2.98 -4.02
C ASP A 280 -18.29 3.07 -3.04
N MET A 281 -18.16 2.13 -2.09
CA MET A 281 -16.97 2.01 -1.24
C MET A 281 -15.71 1.78 -2.09
N TYR A 282 -15.75 0.89 -3.09
CA TYR A 282 -14.61 0.71 -3.99
C TYR A 282 -14.30 1.95 -4.83
N LYS A 283 -15.31 2.68 -5.34
CA LYS A 283 -15.09 3.93 -6.07
C LYS A 283 -14.42 4.99 -5.19
N ILE A 284 -14.92 5.18 -3.98
CA ILE A 284 -14.37 6.15 -3.02
C ILE A 284 -12.95 5.74 -2.64
N ALA A 285 -12.73 4.46 -2.30
CA ALA A 285 -11.42 3.95 -1.96
C ALA A 285 -10.40 4.13 -3.09
N LEU A 286 -10.82 3.95 -4.35
CA LEU A 286 -9.95 4.19 -5.52
C LEU A 286 -9.48 5.64 -5.56
N VAL A 287 -10.40 6.59 -5.43
CA VAL A 287 -10.06 8.02 -5.48
C VAL A 287 -9.23 8.45 -4.26
N VAL A 288 -9.57 7.97 -3.07
CA VAL A 288 -8.80 8.24 -1.84
C VAL A 288 -7.38 7.69 -1.95
N ASN A 289 -7.21 6.46 -2.42
CA ASN A 289 -5.89 5.91 -2.68
C ASN A 289 -5.14 6.68 -3.78
N SER A 290 -5.82 7.21 -4.81
CA SER A 290 -5.18 8.08 -5.80
C SER A 290 -4.57 9.31 -5.14
N TYR A 291 -5.28 9.98 -4.21
CA TYR A 291 -4.71 11.12 -3.48
C TYR A 291 -3.55 10.73 -2.55
N TRP A 292 -3.57 9.54 -1.95
CA TRP A 292 -2.47 9.07 -1.09
C TRP A 292 -1.26 8.55 -1.89
N PHE A 293 -1.47 8.06 -3.12
CA PHE A 293 -0.43 7.57 -4.00
C PHE A 293 -0.52 8.16 -5.42
N PRO A 294 -0.41 9.50 -5.59
CA PRO A 294 -0.66 10.18 -6.85
C PRO A 294 0.06 9.56 -8.05
N GLN A 295 1.37 9.37 -7.91
CA GLN A 295 2.19 8.84 -8.99
C GLN A 295 1.79 7.42 -9.38
N THR A 296 1.47 6.55 -8.41
CA THR A 296 1.06 5.18 -8.68
C THR A 296 -0.20 5.14 -9.52
N TYR A 297 -1.23 5.90 -9.14
CA TYR A 297 -2.50 5.86 -9.86
C TYR A 297 -2.44 6.56 -11.22
N ILE A 298 -1.58 7.57 -11.38
CA ILE A 298 -1.26 8.15 -12.69
C ILE A 298 -0.57 7.10 -13.60
N ASP A 299 0.40 6.36 -13.05
CA ASP A 299 1.09 5.28 -13.78
C ASP A 299 0.12 4.15 -14.15
N LEU A 300 -0.78 3.75 -13.26
CA LEU A 300 -1.82 2.76 -13.54
C LEU A 300 -2.79 3.24 -14.62
N ALA A 301 -3.22 4.50 -14.58
CA ALA A 301 -4.09 5.07 -15.60
C ALA A 301 -3.40 5.10 -16.98
N MET A 302 -2.10 5.41 -17.01
CA MET A 302 -1.27 5.32 -18.21
C MET A 302 -1.17 3.89 -18.72
N TYR A 303 -0.91 2.92 -17.84
CA TYR A 303 -0.88 1.50 -18.19
C TYR A 303 -2.20 1.06 -18.84
N PHE A 304 -3.35 1.35 -18.22
CA PHE A 304 -4.65 0.97 -18.77
C PHE A 304 -4.93 1.65 -20.11
N LYS A 305 -4.52 2.91 -20.27
CA LYS A 305 -4.66 3.64 -21.54
C LYS A 305 -3.84 2.99 -22.67
N GLU A 306 -2.62 2.54 -22.40
CA GLU A 306 -1.82 1.76 -23.36
C GLU A 306 -2.50 0.43 -23.74
N GLN A 307 -3.34 -0.13 -22.85
CA GLN A 307 -4.17 -1.31 -23.14
C GLN A 307 -5.51 -0.96 -23.82
N GLY A 308 -5.72 0.29 -24.22
CA GLY A 308 -6.95 0.74 -24.87
C GLY A 308 -8.14 0.89 -23.92
N LYS A 309 -7.91 1.04 -22.61
CA LYS A 309 -8.96 1.24 -21.60
C LYS A 309 -8.83 2.61 -20.94
N GLU A 310 -9.91 3.39 -20.98
CA GLU A 310 -9.98 4.68 -20.30
C GLU A 310 -10.15 4.51 -18.78
N TRP A 311 -9.49 5.37 -17.98
CA TRP A 311 -9.45 5.26 -16.51
C TRP A 311 -10.85 5.22 -15.87
N GLN A 312 -11.78 6.04 -16.37
CA GLN A 312 -13.15 6.13 -15.82
C GLN A 312 -13.98 4.87 -16.05
N ASN A 313 -13.54 4.00 -16.97
CA ASN A 313 -14.19 2.74 -17.31
C ASN A 313 -13.53 1.53 -16.62
N ILE A 314 -12.48 1.75 -15.82
CA ILE A 314 -11.84 0.69 -15.06
C ILE A 314 -12.71 0.37 -13.83
N ASP A 315 -12.96 -0.92 -13.62
CA ASP A 315 -13.57 -1.39 -12.40
C ASP A 315 -12.67 -1.02 -11.20
N PRO A 316 -13.17 -0.24 -10.22
CA PRO A 316 -12.37 0.15 -9.07
C PRO A 316 -11.80 -1.02 -8.28
N GLN A 317 -12.52 -2.15 -8.18
CA GLN A 317 -12.02 -3.34 -7.49
C GLN A 317 -10.84 -3.96 -8.23
N VAL A 318 -10.81 -3.87 -9.56
CA VAL A 318 -9.66 -4.30 -10.37
C VAL A 318 -8.46 -3.40 -10.10
N ALA A 319 -8.63 -2.07 -10.20
CA ALA A 319 -7.53 -1.12 -9.97
C ALA A 319 -6.95 -1.22 -8.55
N LEU A 320 -7.81 -1.39 -7.54
CA LEU A 320 -7.43 -1.55 -6.13
C LEU A 320 -6.88 -2.95 -5.78
N GLY A 321 -7.05 -3.92 -6.68
CA GLY A 321 -6.70 -5.32 -6.43
C GLY A 321 -5.18 -5.56 -6.36
N THR A 322 -4.83 -6.76 -5.87
CA THR A 322 -3.43 -7.15 -5.63
C THR A 322 -2.52 -6.99 -6.85
N GLN A 323 -3.04 -7.21 -8.07
CA GLN A 323 -2.24 -7.13 -9.29
C GLN A 323 -1.74 -5.72 -9.60
N TYR A 324 -2.50 -4.70 -9.23
CA TYR A 324 -2.25 -3.32 -9.64
C TYR A 324 -1.80 -2.46 -8.48
N SER A 325 -2.39 -2.68 -7.30
CA SER A 325 -2.19 -1.81 -6.14
C SER A 325 -1.42 -2.46 -4.99
N SER A 326 -0.98 -3.72 -5.05
CA SER A 326 0.03 -4.20 -4.10
C SER A 326 1.42 -3.68 -4.47
N ALA A 327 2.35 -3.61 -3.52
CA ALA A 327 3.73 -3.19 -3.79
C ALA A 327 4.38 -3.95 -4.96
N LYS A 328 4.24 -5.29 -4.97
CA LYS A 328 4.77 -6.15 -6.04
C LYS A 328 3.98 -5.98 -7.34
N GLY A 329 2.65 -5.99 -7.26
CA GLY A 329 1.79 -5.87 -8.44
C GLY A 329 1.97 -4.54 -9.17
N TYR A 330 2.07 -3.44 -8.41
CA TYR A 330 2.39 -2.12 -8.96
C TYR A 330 3.75 -2.12 -9.66
N GLN A 331 4.80 -2.63 -9.03
CA GLN A 331 6.14 -2.70 -9.63
C GLN A 331 6.15 -3.51 -10.94
N GLU A 332 5.46 -4.66 -10.97
CA GLU A 332 5.33 -5.49 -12.16
C GLU A 332 4.48 -4.84 -13.26
N THR A 333 3.47 -4.04 -12.89
CA THR A 333 2.66 -3.29 -13.85
C THR A 333 3.45 -2.13 -14.42
N ARG A 334 4.17 -1.40 -13.57
CA ARG A 334 4.94 -0.22 -13.95
C ARG A 334 6.06 -0.55 -14.94
N SER A 335 6.72 -1.70 -14.81
CA SER A 335 7.77 -2.12 -15.76
C SER A 335 7.24 -2.39 -17.18
N LYS A 336 5.92 -2.60 -17.31
CA LYS A 336 5.26 -2.86 -18.60
C LYS A 336 4.80 -1.57 -19.31
N ILE A 337 4.88 -0.41 -18.65
CA ILE A 337 4.49 0.88 -19.24
C ILE A 337 5.55 1.31 -20.24
N GLN A 338 5.15 1.51 -21.50
CA GLN A 338 6.06 1.84 -22.59
C GLN A 338 6.39 3.34 -22.64
N SER A 339 5.44 4.18 -22.24
CA SER A 339 5.59 5.64 -22.25
C SER A 339 6.36 6.21 -21.05
N LEU A 340 6.78 5.38 -20.10
CA LEU A 340 7.61 5.80 -18.96
C LEU A 340 9.02 5.22 -19.04
N PRO A 341 10.03 5.93 -18.52
CA PRO A 341 11.33 5.33 -18.33
C PRO A 341 11.23 4.14 -17.38
N GLN A 342 11.98 3.09 -17.70
CA GLN A 342 12.05 1.89 -16.87
C GLN A 342 12.53 2.25 -15.46
N PRO A 343 11.85 1.75 -14.41
CA PRO A 343 12.18 2.10 -13.03
C PRO A 343 13.63 1.69 -12.72
N LYS A 344 14.43 2.62 -12.18
CA LYS A 344 15.75 2.28 -11.63
C LYS A 344 15.54 1.36 -10.43
N GLN A 345 16.26 0.23 -10.36
CA GLN A 345 16.25 -0.65 -9.19
C GLN A 345 16.83 0.10 -7.98
N GLY A 346 16.00 0.52 -7.03
CA GLY A 346 16.43 1.21 -5.80
C GLY A 346 15.27 1.49 -4.84
N GLY A 347 15.41 1.02 -3.59
CA GLY A 347 14.31 0.82 -2.63
C GLY A 347 13.74 2.07 -1.97
N GLY A 348 12.42 2.08 -1.82
CA GLY A 348 11.68 2.99 -0.94
C GLY A 348 11.37 2.28 0.38
N GLY A 349 12.10 2.64 1.43
CA GLY A 349 11.76 2.27 2.80
C GLY A 349 10.65 3.18 3.31
N CYS A 350 9.62 2.59 3.93
CA CYS A 350 8.58 3.31 4.66
C CYS A 350 9.09 3.63 6.07
N GLY A 351 9.93 4.65 6.20
CA GLY A 351 10.29 5.26 7.47
C GLY A 351 9.75 6.69 7.51
N VAL A 352 9.15 7.06 8.65
CA VAL A 352 9.10 8.47 9.10
C VAL A 352 10.33 8.75 9.96
#